data_AF-A0A9J6ZQM9-F1
#
_entry.id   AF-A0A9J6ZQM9-F1
#
_cell.length_a   1.000
_cell.length_b   1.000
_cell.length_c   1.000
_cell.angle_alpha   90.00
_cell.angle_beta   90.00
_cell.angle_gamma   90.00
#
_symmetry.space_group_name_H-M   'P 1'
#
loop_
_entity.id
_entity.type
_entity.pdbx_description
1 polymer ?
#
loop_
_entity_poly.entity_id
_entity_poly.type
_entity_poly.pdbx_seq_one_letter_code
_entity_poly.pdbx_strand_id
1 'polypeptide(L)'
;MVLNYIWIAFFVVAFIVALVRLIVFQDYEVFPELVNSTFDYARIGFETSLGLTGVLTLWLGFMKIAEKGGMVSLMSKAIGPLFSRLFPSLPKNHPAYGSMMMNFAANMLGLDNAATPMGLKAMDEMQNVNPQKDRASDAQIMFLVLNTSGLTIIPISIMVYRAQLGAANPADIFLPIMLATFFSTMAGLISVAIVQRIKLHDPVVLAYLGGASALVGALLWGLSRLDGDQLRTVSLLTANLMLFAFIIVFIVRALIKKINVYEAFIEGGKEGFGVAIKIIPYLIAILVGIGVFRASGAMDFLIDGIAWVIAQLGIDTRFVDALPTALMKPLSGSGARGMMIDTMNAFGADSFAGRLACIMQGSTETTFYVLALYFGSVGIKNTRYALPCGLLADLAGIIAAILIGYMFFG
;
A
#
# COMPACT_ATOMS: atom_id res chain seq x y z
N MET A 1 10.90 -19.06 -6.33
CA MET A 1 10.48 -17.66 -6.18
C MET A 1 8.96 -17.63 -6.21
N VAL A 2 8.27 -17.21 -5.15
CA VAL A 2 6.79 -17.28 -5.14
C VAL A 2 6.16 -16.44 -6.26
N LEU A 3 6.76 -15.28 -6.56
CA LEU A 3 6.40 -14.43 -7.71
C LEU A 3 6.40 -15.17 -9.06
N ASN A 4 7.31 -16.13 -9.26
CA ASN A 4 7.34 -16.94 -10.48
C ASN A 4 6.08 -17.80 -10.60
N TYR A 5 5.66 -18.45 -9.51
CA TYR A 5 4.46 -19.29 -9.51
C TYR A 5 3.19 -18.46 -9.68
N ILE A 6 3.12 -17.26 -9.09
CA ILE A 6 1.99 -16.35 -9.26
C ILE A 6 1.89 -15.88 -10.71
N TRP A 7 3.01 -15.48 -11.30
CA TRP A 7 3.03 -15.04 -12.69
C TRP A 7 2.60 -16.16 -13.64
N ILE A 8 3.12 -17.38 -13.45
CA ILE A 8 2.68 -18.57 -14.21
C ILE A 8 1.19 -18.83 -13.99
N ALA A 9 0.71 -18.76 -12.73
CA ALA A 9 -0.68 -19.01 -12.41
C ALA A 9 -1.62 -18.03 -13.12
N PHE A 10 -1.28 -16.73 -13.21
CA PHE A 10 -2.10 -15.77 -13.95
C PHE A 10 -2.25 -16.15 -15.42
N PHE A 11 -1.17 -16.52 -16.10
CA PHE A 11 -1.25 -16.92 -17.50
C PHE A 11 -1.96 -18.25 -17.71
N VAL A 12 -1.68 -19.26 -16.88
CA VAL A 12 -2.28 -20.59 -17.01
C VAL A 12 -3.77 -20.55 -16.70
N VAL A 13 -4.18 -19.89 -15.61
CA VAL A 13 -5.60 -19.76 -15.26
C VAL A 13 -6.33 -18.94 -16.32
N ALA A 14 -5.76 -17.82 -16.77
CA ALA A 14 -6.35 -17.03 -17.84
C ALA A 14 -6.54 -17.82 -19.14
N PHE A 15 -5.55 -18.63 -19.51
CA PHE A 15 -5.64 -19.49 -20.69
C PHE A 15 -6.74 -20.55 -20.56
N ILE A 16 -6.84 -21.21 -19.40
CA ILE A 16 -7.90 -22.19 -19.14
C ILE A 16 -9.28 -21.54 -19.20
N VAL A 17 -9.47 -20.39 -18.55
CA VAL A 17 -10.75 -19.67 -18.56
C VAL A 17 -11.09 -19.17 -19.96
N ALA A 18 -10.11 -18.68 -20.72
CA ALA A 18 -10.31 -18.28 -22.11
C ALA A 18 -10.69 -19.46 -23.02
N LEU A 19 -10.13 -20.66 -22.79
CA LEU A 19 -10.58 -21.87 -23.48
C LEU A 19 -12.03 -22.23 -23.14
N VAL A 20 -12.45 -22.06 -21.88
CA VAL A 20 -13.85 -22.27 -21.49
C VAL A 20 -14.76 -21.25 -22.19
N ARG A 21 -14.40 -19.96 -22.21
CA ARG A 21 -15.12 -18.91 -22.95
C ARG A 21 -15.22 -19.22 -24.44
N LEU A 22 -14.13 -19.63 -25.06
CA LEU A 22 -14.10 -19.99 -26.48
C LEU A 22 -14.98 -21.20 -26.80
N ILE A 23 -14.83 -22.30 -26.05
CA ILE A 23 -15.46 -23.59 -26.38
C ILE A 23 -16.92 -23.64 -25.92
N VAL A 24 -17.20 -23.19 -24.69
CA VAL A 24 -18.52 -23.31 -24.06
C VAL A 24 -19.40 -22.11 -24.41
N PHE A 25 -18.86 -20.90 -24.35
CA PHE A 25 -19.61 -19.67 -24.58
C PHE A 25 -19.48 -19.13 -26.01
N GLN A 26 -18.69 -19.81 -26.87
CA GLN A 26 -18.45 -19.43 -28.28
C GLN A 26 -17.94 -17.99 -28.44
N ASP A 27 -17.15 -17.53 -27.47
CA ASP A 27 -16.53 -16.22 -27.48
C ASP A 27 -15.19 -16.27 -28.23
N TYR A 28 -15.23 -15.92 -29.51
CA TYR A 28 -14.06 -15.92 -30.39
C TYR A 28 -13.14 -14.70 -30.21
N GLU A 29 -13.60 -13.66 -29.48
CA GLU A 29 -12.84 -12.42 -29.26
C GLU A 29 -11.92 -12.51 -28.03
N VAL A 30 -12.14 -13.51 -27.15
CA VAL A 30 -11.36 -13.68 -25.91
C VAL A 30 -9.85 -13.72 -26.13
N PHE A 31 -9.35 -14.40 -27.17
CA PHE A 31 -7.91 -14.49 -27.44
C PHE A 31 -7.32 -13.19 -27.99
N PRO A 32 -7.95 -12.50 -28.98
CA PRO A 32 -7.61 -11.13 -29.32
C PRO A 32 -7.57 -10.18 -28.12
N GLU A 33 -8.57 -10.23 -27.24
CA GLU A 33 -8.63 -9.43 -26.01
C GLU A 33 -7.44 -9.71 -25.08
N LEU A 34 -7.11 -10.98 -24.86
CA LEU A 34 -5.95 -11.38 -24.07
C LEU A 34 -4.64 -10.84 -24.64
N VAL A 35 -4.42 -10.97 -25.95
CA VAL A 35 -3.22 -10.48 -26.62
C VAL A 35 -3.12 -8.96 -26.52
N ASN A 36 -4.20 -8.23 -26.82
CA ASN A 36 -4.23 -6.77 -26.71
C ASN A 36 -3.95 -6.31 -25.27
N SER A 37 -4.53 -6.99 -24.29
CA SER A 37 -4.31 -6.73 -22.87
C SER A 37 -2.82 -6.83 -22.49
N THR A 38 -2.05 -7.77 -23.06
CA THR A 38 -0.60 -7.83 -22.79
C THR A 38 0.14 -6.57 -23.21
N PHE A 39 -0.18 -6.01 -24.38
CA PHE A 39 0.48 -4.81 -24.89
C PHE A 39 0.02 -3.55 -24.15
N ASP A 40 -1.27 -3.44 -23.83
CA ASP A 40 -1.82 -2.29 -23.12
C ASP A 40 -1.29 -2.21 -21.69
N TYR A 41 -1.27 -3.32 -20.95
CA TYR A 41 -0.73 -3.33 -19.59
C TYR A 41 0.80 -3.18 -19.56
N ALA A 42 1.52 -3.58 -20.61
CA ALA A 42 2.95 -3.26 -20.74
C ALA A 42 3.18 -1.76 -20.91
N ARG A 43 2.37 -1.08 -21.74
CA ARG A 43 2.38 0.38 -21.90
C ARG A 43 2.07 1.09 -20.59
N ILE A 44 0.98 0.69 -19.92
CA ILE A 44 0.56 1.25 -18.63
C ILE A 44 1.66 1.08 -17.58
N GLY A 45 2.32 -0.08 -17.53
CA GLY A 45 3.43 -0.32 -16.61
C GLY A 45 4.63 0.60 -16.86
N PHE A 46 4.97 0.84 -18.13
CA PHE A 46 6.02 1.77 -18.50
C PHE A 46 5.65 3.23 -18.17
N GLU A 47 4.46 3.70 -18.54
CA GLU A 47 3.98 5.05 -18.23
C GLU A 47 3.91 5.32 -16.72
N THR A 48 3.43 4.33 -15.96
CA THR A 48 3.44 4.38 -14.48
C THR A 48 4.87 4.55 -13.96
N SER A 49 5.84 3.84 -14.53
CA SER A 49 7.25 3.94 -14.13
C SER A 49 7.86 5.33 -14.43
N LEU A 50 7.43 6.00 -15.51
CA LEU A 50 7.84 7.37 -15.81
C LEU A 50 7.31 8.35 -14.75
N GLY A 51 6.03 8.24 -14.37
CA GLY A 51 5.45 9.03 -13.30
C GLY A 51 6.19 8.82 -11.97
N LEU A 52 6.47 7.56 -11.62
CA LEU A 52 7.25 7.21 -10.43
C LEU A 52 8.68 7.77 -10.48
N THR A 53 9.30 7.86 -11.66
CA THR A 53 10.67 8.41 -11.80
C THR A 53 10.75 9.85 -11.31
N GLY A 54 9.79 10.71 -11.70
CA GLY A 54 9.76 12.11 -11.25
C GLY A 54 9.56 12.22 -9.74
N VAL A 55 8.67 11.40 -9.20
CA VAL A 55 8.35 11.36 -7.76
C VAL A 55 9.52 10.82 -6.93
N LEU A 56 10.17 9.73 -7.37
CA LEU A 56 11.38 9.18 -6.76
C LEU A 56 12.51 10.21 -6.73
N THR A 57 12.72 10.93 -7.83
CA THR A 57 13.72 11.99 -7.93
C THR A 57 13.47 13.10 -6.91
N LEU A 58 12.22 13.57 -6.80
CA LEU A 58 11.83 14.61 -5.87
C LEU A 58 12.07 14.21 -4.40
N TRP A 59 11.51 13.07 -3.99
CA TRP A 59 11.53 12.66 -2.59
C TRP A 59 12.90 12.18 -2.14
N LEU A 60 13.67 11.51 -3.00
CA LEU A 60 15.03 11.12 -2.66
C LEU A 60 15.98 12.33 -2.62
N GLY A 61 15.72 13.36 -3.43
CA GLY A 61 16.37 14.66 -3.29
C GLY A 61 16.16 15.29 -1.92
N PHE A 62 14.89 15.40 -1.47
CA PHE A 62 14.60 15.89 -0.12
C PHE A 62 15.13 14.98 0.99
N MET A 63 15.14 13.67 0.79
CA MET A 63 15.75 12.73 1.73
C MET A 63 17.24 12.96 1.88
N LYS A 64 17.96 13.21 0.77
CA LYS A 64 19.40 13.48 0.83
C LYS A 64 19.68 14.80 1.55
N ILE A 65 18.82 15.81 1.40
CA ILE A 65 18.88 17.05 2.21
C ILE A 65 18.69 16.71 3.70
N ALA A 66 17.65 15.94 4.04
CA ALA A 66 17.34 15.57 5.42
C ALA A 66 18.46 14.76 6.08
N GLU A 67 19.07 13.84 5.31
CA GLU A 67 20.20 13.01 5.73
C GLU A 67 21.44 13.84 6.03
N LYS A 68 21.88 14.67 5.06
CA LYS A 68 23.04 15.56 5.25
C LYS A 68 22.78 16.62 6.33
N GLY A 69 21.54 17.06 6.49
CA GLY A 69 21.10 17.94 7.58
C GLY A 69 21.05 17.27 8.97
N GLY A 70 21.22 15.95 9.04
CA GLY A 70 21.20 15.17 10.28
C GLY A 70 19.80 14.96 10.87
N MET A 71 18.73 15.20 10.10
CA MET A 71 17.36 14.98 10.55
C MET A 71 17.05 13.48 10.71
N VAL A 72 17.53 12.67 9.77
CA VAL A 72 17.39 11.20 9.78
C VAL A 72 17.91 10.60 11.11
N SER A 73 19.05 11.10 11.61
CA SER A 73 19.62 10.68 12.90
C SER A 73 18.73 11.08 14.09
N LEU A 74 18.16 12.29 14.06
CA LEU A 74 17.30 12.79 15.13
C LEU A 74 16.00 11.99 15.22
N MET A 75 15.37 11.71 14.08
CA MET A 75 14.18 10.85 14.01
C MET A 75 14.51 9.42 14.46
N SER A 76 15.66 8.88 14.05
CA SER A 76 16.12 7.54 14.47
C SER A 76 16.27 7.43 15.99
N LYS A 77 16.73 8.50 16.67
CA LYS A 77 16.83 8.52 18.14
C LYS A 77 15.46 8.56 18.82
N ALA A 78 14.50 9.29 18.27
CA ALA A 78 13.17 9.43 18.85
C ALA A 78 12.39 8.09 18.84
N ILE A 79 12.52 7.30 17.76
CA ILE A 79 11.81 6.02 17.62
C ILE A 79 12.65 4.80 17.98
N GLY A 80 13.95 4.98 18.24
CA GLY A 80 14.90 3.93 18.60
C GLY A 80 14.41 2.94 19.68
N PRO A 81 13.72 3.36 20.76
CA PRO A 81 13.21 2.44 21.78
C PRO A 81 12.19 1.42 21.26
N LEU A 82 11.31 1.83 20.35
CA LEU A 82 10.34 0.96 19.70
C LEU A 82 11.01 0.09 18.63
N PHE A 83 11.78 0.73 17.74
CA PHE A 83 12.37 0.07 16.59
C PHE A 83 13.43 -0.96 16.99
N SER A 84 14.19 -0.73 18.06
CA SER A 84 15.12 -1.74 18.60
C SER A 84 14.44 -3.01 19.10
N ARG A 85 13.14 -2.97 19.41
CA ARG A 85 12.34 -4.14 19.82
C ARG A 85 11.60 -4.80 18.66
N LEU A 86 11.09 -4.01 17.73
CA LEU A 86 10.41 -4.51 16.53
C LEU A 86 11.37 -5.00 15.45
N PHE A 87 12.59 -4.46 15.41
CA PHE A 87 13.63 -4.79 14.43
C PHE A 87 14.93 -5.19 15.13
N PRO A 88 14.93 -6.29 15.92
CA PRO A 88 16.08 -6.67 16.75
C PRO A 88 17.35 -7.01 15.93
N SER A 89 17.20 -7.35 14.66
CA SER A 89 18.32 -7.65 13.76
C SER A 89 19.03 -6.41 13.22
N LEU A 90 18.47 -5.20 13.38
CA LEU A 90 19.10 -3.97 12.90
C LEU A 90 19.99 -3.32 13.97
N PRO A 91 21.22 -2.89 13.63
CA PRO A 91 22.09 -2.18 14.56
C PRO A 91 21.42 -0.92 15.15
N LYS A 92 21.80 -0.55 16.37
CA LYS A 92 21.33 0.71 16.98
C LYS A 92 21.78 1.91 16.14
N ASN A 93 20.90 2.89 15.97
CA ASN A 93 21.12 4.11 15.16
C ASN A 93 21.43 3.85 13.67
N HIS A 94 21.02 2.71 13.13
CA HIS A 94 21.15 2.43 11.70
C HIS A 94 20.29 3.42 10.86
N PRO A 95 20.79 3.94 9.73
CA PRO A 95 20.07 4.93 8.90
C PRO A 95 18.68 4.46 8.44
N ALA A 96 18.51 3.14 8.23
CA ALA A 96 17.23 2.50 7.92
C ALA A 96 16.09 2.95 8.82
N TYR A 97 16.34 3.23 10.11
CA TYR A 97 15.30 3.70 11.02
C TYR A 97 14.67 5.02 10.59
N GLY A 98 15.46 5.97 10.09
CA GLY A 98 14.93 7.23 9.58
C GLY A 98 14.15 7.04 8.28
N SER A 99 14.67 6.26 7.34
CA SER A 99 13.99 5.97 6.06
C SER A 99 12.66 5.22 6.29
N MET A 100 12.62 4.23 7.19
CA MET A 100 11.40 3.53 7.58
C MET A 100 10.39 4.46 8.24
N MET A 101 10.82 5.32 9.18
CA MET A 101 9.94 6.26 9.86
C MET A 101 9.27 7.22 8.87
N MET A 102 10.04 7.71 7.90
CA MET A 102 9.51 8.65 6.90
C MET A 102 8.55 7.96 5.93
N ASN A 103 8.86 6.73 5.53
CA ASN A 103 7.94 5.91 4.76
C ASN A 103 6.61 5.68 5.51
N PHE A 104 6.64 5.28 6.77
CA PHE A 104 5.42 5.12 7.57
C PHE A 104 4.65 6.44 7.71
N ALA A 105 5.33 7.56 7.98
CA ALA A 105 4.69 8.87 8.07
C ALA A 105 4.02 9.28 6.75
N ALA A 106 4.65 9.03 5.61
CA ALA A 106 4.08 9.32 4.30
C ALA A 106 2.83 8.47 4.01
N ASN A 107 2.87 7.15 4.29
CA ASN A 107 1.71 6.27 4.17
C ASN A 107 0.55 6.70 5.09
N MET A 108 0.87 7.07 6.34
CA MET A 108 -0.10 7.56 7.32
C MET A 108 -0.81 8.83 6.89
N LEU A 109 -0.14 9.71 6.14
CA LEU A 109 -0.74 10.95 5.62
C LEU A 109 -1.44 10.76 4.26
N GLY A 110 -1.50 9.53 3.72
CA GLY A 110 -2.07 9.26 2.40
C GLY A 110 -1.25 9.86 1.26
N LEU A 111 0.06 10.00 1.47
CA LEU A 111 1.01 10.54 0.51
C LEU A 111 1.76 9.41 -0.20
N ASP A 112 1.01 8.53 -0.86
CA ASP A 112 1.50 7.28 -1.47
C ASP A 112 2.71 7.52 -2.41
N ASN A 113 2.66 8.64 -3.13
CA ASN A 113 3.74 9.10 -4.00
C ASN A 113 5.07 9.30 -3.24
N ALA A 114 5.04 9.79 -2.00
CA ALA A 114 6.23 10.01 -1.18
C ALA A 114 6.74 8.74 -0.49
N ALA A 115 5.84 7.84 -0.11
CA ALA A 115 6.17 6.69 0.73
C ALA A 115 7.03 5.65 0.01
N THR A 116 6.69 5.33 -1.24
CA THR A 116 7.40 4.32 -2.05
C THR A 116 8.92 4.61 -2.18
N PRO A 117 9.36 5.82 -2.57
CA PRO A 117 10.78 6.19 -2.58
C PRO A 117 11.50 5.91 -1.26
N MET A 118 10.89 6.30 -0.15
CA MET A 118 11.46 6.14 1.19
C MET A 118 11.54 4.67 1.59
N GLY A 119 10.54 3.86 1.20
CA GLY A 119 10.53 2.43 1.47
C GLY A 119 11.58 1.66 0.69
N LEU A 120 11.82 2.04 -0.56
CA LEU A 120 12.89 1.45 -1.37
C LEU A 120 14.28 1.78 -0.81
N LYS A 121 14.48 3.04 -0.37
CA LYS A 121 15.71 3.43 0.32
C LYS A 121 15.90 2.67 1.64
N ALA A 122 14.84 2.52 2.44
CA ALA A 122 14.90 1.73 3.67
C ALA A 122 15.27 0.26 3.41
N MET A 123 14.74 -0.33 2.33
CA MET A 123 15.08 -1.69 1.91
C MET A 123 16.54 -1.84 1.51
N ASP A 124 17.09 -0.89 0.77
CA ASP A 124 18.51 -0.84 0.39
C ASP A 124 19.40 -0.71 1.63
N GLU A 125 19.05 0.18 2.56
CA GLU A 125 19.79 0.37 3.80
C GLU A 125 19.77 -0.91 4.66
N MET A 126 18.62 -1.57 4.81
CA MET A 126 18.55 -2.86 5.51
C MET A 126 19.32 -3.96 4.78
N GLN A 127 19.35 -3.92 3.45
CA GLN A 127 20.09 -4.89 2.64
C GLN A 127 21.59 -4.78 2.87
N ASN A 128 22.13 -3.59 3.15
CA ASN A 128 23.57 -3.41 3.40
C ASN A 128 24.08 -4.26 4.57
N VAL A 129 23.28 -4.39 5.64
CA VAL A 129 23.60 -5.20 6.82
C VAL A 129 23.09 -6.64 6.75
N ASN A 130 22.37 -7.01 5.69
CA ASN A 130 21.88 -8.37 5.50
C ASN A 130 23.04 -9.35 5.19
N PRO A 131 23.26 -10.39 5.99
CA PRO A 131 24.30 -11.40 5.72
C PRO A 131 24.00 -12.26 4.49
N GLN A 132 22.73 -12.50 4.15
CA GLN A 132 22.30 -13.33 3.03
C GLN A 132 21.60 -12.47 1.97
N LYS A 133 22.36 -11.95 1.01
CA LYS A 133 21.86 -10.94 0.04
C LYS A 133 20.70 -11.44 -0.83
N ASP A 134 20.58 -12.73 -1.08
CA ASP A 134 19.50 -13.31 -1.88
C ASP A 134 18.25 -13.67 -1.06
N ARG A 135 18.30 -13.54 0.27
CA ARG A 135 17.24 -13.93 1.21
C ARG A 135 16.78 -12.75 2.06
N ALA A 136 15.46 -12.57 2.18
CA ALA A 136 14.89 -11.51 3.01
C ALA A 136 15.26 -11.66 4.50
N SER A 137 15.83 -10.61 5.08
CA SER A 137 16.07 -10.50 6.52
C SER A 137 14.78 -10.28 7.31
N ASP A 138 14.78 -10.59 8.60
CA ASP A 138 13.60 -10.41 9.47
C ASP A 138 13.15 -8.94 9.51
N ALA A 139 14.10 -8.00 9.52
CA ALA A 139 13.80 -6.57 9.46
C ALA A 139 13.11 -6.16 8.16
N GLN A 140 13.60 -6.64 7.00
CA GLN A 140 12.96 -6.36 5.72
C GLN A 140 11.54 -6.92 5.67
N ILE A 141 11.31 -8.11 6.21
CA ILE A 141 9.97 -8.72 6.23
C ILE A 141 9.01 -7.93 7.13
N MET A 142 9.44 -7.58 8.35
CA MET A 142 8.62 -6.77 9.26
C MET A 142 8.26 -5.42 8.62
N PHE A 143 9.25 -4.73 8.05
CA PHE A 143 9.04 -3.45 7.39
C PHE A 143 8.06 -3.56 6.20
N LEU A 144 8.21 -4.62 5.41
CA LEU A 144 7.34 -4.88 4.27
C LEU A 144 5.91 -5.12 4.73
N VAL A 145 5.67 -6.02 5.69
CA VAL A 145 4.32 -6.37 6.13
C VAL A 145 3.61 -5.18 6.81
N LEU A 146 4.35 -4.34 7.53
CA LEU A 146 3.79 -3.10 8.06
C LEU A 146 3.50 -2.06 6.97
N ASN A 147 4.18 -2.13 5.83
CA ASN A 147 3.85 -1.32 4.65
C ASN A 147 2.62 -1.88 3.92
N THR A 148 2.50 -3.21 3.77
CA THR A 148 1.34 -3.82 3.11
C THR A 148 0.05 -3.61 3.88
N SER A 149 0.11 -3.38 5.19
CA SER A 149 -1.07 -3.07 5.97
C SER A 149 -1.57 -1.63 5.80
N GLY A 150 -0.79 -0.75 5.17
CA GLY A 150 -1.27 0.52 4.61
C GLY A 150 -2.00 1.43 5.60
N LEU A 151 -1.51 1.60 6.84
CA LEU A 151 -2.16 2.47 7.82
C LEU A 151 -2.22 3.91 7.27
N THR A 152 -3.35 4.28 6.68
CA THR A 152 -3.64 5.63 6.20
C THR A 152 -4.63 6.29 7.14
N ILE A 153 -4.23 7.42 7.73
CA ILE A 153 -5.09 8.20 8.62
C ILE A 153 -6.14 8.96 7.80
N ILE A 154 -5.75 9.53 6.65
CA ILE A 154 -6.62 10.38 5.85
C ILE A 154 -6.65 9.94 4.37
N PRO A 155 -7.70 9.26 3.91
CA PRO A 155 -7.84 8.78 2.53
C PRO A 155 -8.29 9.88 1.57
N ILE A 156 -7.48 10.94 1.44
CA ILE A 156 -7.82 12.15 0.64
C ILE A 156 -8.20 11.81 -0.79
N SER A 157 -7.43 10.94 -1.45
CA SER A 157 -7.64 10.57 -2.85
C SER A 157 -9.03 9.94 -3.05
N ILE A 158 -9.46 9.07 -2.15
CA ILE A 158 -10.76 8.40 -2.21
C ILE A 158 -11.90 9.42 -2.00
N MET A 159 -11.74 10.34 -1.04
CA MET A 159 -12.73 11.42 -0.83
C MET A 159 -12.86 12.33 -2.07
N VAL A 160 -11.77 12.60 -2.79
CA VAL A 160 -11.83 13.39 -4.03
C VAL A 160 -12.59 12.65 -5.12
N TYR A 161 -12.34 11.34 -5.33
CA TYR A 161 -13.09 10.57 -6.32
C TYR A 161 -14.58 10.47 -5.98
N ARG A 162 -14.92 10.25 -4.71
CA ARG A 162 -16.32 10.27 -4.23
C ARG A 162 -16.99 11.62 -4.55
N ALA A 163 -16.32 12.73 -4.26
CA ALA A 163 -16.84 14.06 -4.57
C ALA A 163 -17.05 14.28 -6.09
N GLN A 164 -16.11 13.81 -6.92
CA GLN A 164 -16.21 13.90 -8.38
C GLN A 164 -17.37 13.07 -8.95
N LEU A 165 -17.73 11.98 -8.28
CA LEU A 165 -18.84 11.09 -8.65
C LEU A 165 -20.14 11.40 -7.90
N GLY A 166 -20.25 12.58 -7.28
CA GLY A 166 -21.51 13.10 -6.73
C GLY A 166 -21.91 12.55 -5.36
N ALA A 167 -20.98 12.01 -4.56
CA ALA A 167 -21.28 11.61 -3.19
C ALA A 167 -21.77 12.79 -2.34
N ALA A 168 -22.88 12.63 -1.63
CA ALA A 168 -23.47 13.66 -0.77
C ALA A 168 -22.55 14.03 0.39
N ASN A 169 -21.85 13.03 0.96
CA ASN A 169 -20.80 13.25 1.95
C ASN A 169 -19.57 12.40 1.60
N PRO A 170 -18.57 12.95 0.89
CA PRO A 170 -17.38 12.20 0.51
C PRO A 170 -16.55 11.66 1.69
N ALA A 171 -16.73 12.22 2.89
CA ALA A 171 -15.96 11.90 4.09
C ALA A 171 -16.61 10.80 4.97
N ASP A 172 -17.80 10.33 4.65
CA ASP A 172 -18.50 9.29 5.43
C ASP A 172 -17.73 7.96 5.54
N ILE A 173 -16.92 7.64 4.53
CA ILE A 173 -15.99 6.50 4.49
C ILE A 173 -14.73 6.64 5.37
N PHE A 174 -14.45 7.83 5.89
CA PHE A 174 -13.20 8.14 6.59
C PHE A 174 -12.96 7.22 7.79
N LEU A 175 -13.91 7.20 8.73
CA LEU A 175 -13.83 6.42 9.95
C LEU A 175 -13.81 4.90 9.65
N PRO A 176 -14.68 4.38 8.77
CA PRO A 176 -14.60 2.99 8.32
C PRO A 176 -13.24 2.56 7.77
N ILE A 177 -12.62 3.35 6.89
CA ILE A 177 -11.28 3.07 6.35
C ILE A 177 -10.25 2.98 7.46
N MET A 178 -10.25 3.97 8.35
CA MET A 178 -9.24 4.07 9.39
C MET A 178 -9.34 2.94 10.42
N LEU A 179 -10.55 2.41 10.65
CA LEU A 179 -10.75 1.19 11.44
C LEU A 179 -10.27 -0.07 10.70
N ALA A 180 -10.60 -0.22 9.41
CA ALA A 180 -10.18 -1.37 8.62
C ALA A 180 -8.64 -1.47 8.49
N THR A 181 -7.97 -0.33 8.25
CA THR A 181 -6.49 -0.26 8.20
C THR A 181 -5.84 -0.59 9.54
N PHE A 182 -6.46 -0.19 10.66
CA PHE A 182 -5.97 -0.54 11.99
C PHE A 182 -5.98 -2.06 12.20
N PHE A 183 -7.09 -2.74 11.88
CA PHE A 183 -7.17 -4.21 12.00
C PHE A 183 -6.18 -4.92 11.08
N SER A 184 -6.03 -4.45 9.84
CA SER A 184 -5.01 -4.94 8.89
C SER A 184 -3.60 -4.81 9.48
N THR A 185 -3.27 -3.65 10.04
CA THR A 185 -1.94 -3.36 10.61
C THR A 185 -1.66 -4.19 11.84
N MET A 186 -2.65 -4.37 12.72
CA MET A 186 -2.50 -5.24 13.88
C MET A 186 -2.31 -6.70 13.46
N ALA A 187 -3.10 -7.21 12.51
CA ALA A 187 -2.95 -8.56 12.00
C ALA A 187 -1.56 -8.78 11.37
N GLY A 188 -1.09 -7.85 10.55
CA GLY A 188 0.25 -7.86 9.96
C GLY A 188 1.34 -7.90 11.03
N LEU A 189 1.33 -6.95 11.97
CA LEU A 189 2.29 -6.89 13.07
C LEU A 189 2.30 -8.17 13.92
N ILE A 190 1.13 -8.65 14.33
CA ILE A 190 0.98 -9.85 15.16
C ILE A 190 1.50 -11.08 14.41
N SER A 191 1.14 -11.22 13.13
CA SER A 191 1.57 -12.37 12.32
C SER A 191 3.10 -12.47 12.24
N VAL A 192 3.78 -11.35 11.97
CA VAL A 192 5.24 -11.32 11.90
C VAL A 192 5.85 -11.50 13.27
N ALA A 193 5.28 -10.88 14.31
CA ALA A 193 5.78 -11.01 15.67
C ALA A 193 5.72 -12.46 16.18
N ILE A 194 4.68 -13.22 15.83
CA ILE A 194 4.59 -14.65 16.14
C ILE A 194 5.72 -15.43 15.46
N VAL A 195 5.93 -15.21 14.16
CA VAL A 195 6.95 -15.92 13.38
C VAL A 195 8.37 -15.56 13.84
N GLN A 196 8.62 -14.28 14.12
CA GLN A 196 9.92 -13.75 14.58
C GLN A 196 10.12 -13.86 16.10
N ARG A 197 9.11 -14.33 16.84
CA ARG A 197 9.10 -14.42 18.32
C ARG A 197 9.38 -13.07 19.01
N ILE A 198 8.85 -11.98 18.44
CA ILE A 198 8.93 -10.64 19.04
C ILE A 198 7.95 -10.55 20.22
N LYS A 199 8.45 -10.05 21.36
CA LYS A 199 7.64 -9.89 22.57
C LYS A 199 6.78 -8.62 22.48
N LEU A 200 5.60 -8.74 21.87
CA LEU A 200 4.65 -7.62 21.79
C LEU A 200 4.14 -7.16 23.16
N HIS A 201 4.21 -8.02 24.18
CA HIS A 201 3.88 -7.69 25.57
C HIS A 201 4.99 -6.91 26.30
N ASP A 202 6.09 -6.58 25.63
CA ASP A 202 7.11 -5.71 26.21
C ASP A 202 6.48 -4.35 26.56
N PRO A 203 6.68 -3.81 27.78
CA PRO A 203 6.06 -2.55 28.21
C PRO A 203 6.30 -1.37 27.27
N VAL A 204 7.44 -1.32 26.59
CA VAL A 204 7.72 -0.26 25.61
C VAL A 204 6.92 -0.48 24.33
N VAL A 205 6.83 -1.72 23.84
CA VAL A 205 5.99 -2.00 22.66
C VAL A 205 4.52 -1.70 22.98
N LEU A 206 4.03 -2.13 24.14
CA LEU A 206 2.68 -1.82 24.59
C LEU A 206 2.44 -0.33 24.80
N ALA A 207 3.40 0.42 25.35
CA ALA A 207 3.28 1.86 25.52
C ALA A 207 3.19 2.60 24.17
N TYR A 208 3.98 2.19 23.17
CA TYR A 208 3.91 2.80 21.84
C TYR A 208 2.65 2.37 21.08
N LEU A 209 2.27 1.10 21.11
CA LEU A 209 1.04 0.62 20.49
C LEU A 209 -0.19 1.24 21.15
N GLY A 210 -0.26 1.24 22.48
CA GLY A 210 -1.32 1.89 23.25
C GLY A 210 -1.36 3.39 23.03
N GLY A 211 -0.21 4.07 22.96
CA GLY A 211 -0.11 5.49 22.64
C GLY A 211 -0.57 5.80 21.21
N ALA A 212 -0.19 4.98 20.23
CA ALA A 212 -0.66 5.12 18.86
C ALA A 212 -2.18 4.87 18.74
N SER A 213 -2.69 3.83 19.39
CA SER A 213 -4.14 3.55 19.46
C SER A 213 -4.90 4.68 20.14
N ALA A 214 -4.37 5.24 21.22
CA ALA A 214 -4.97 6.39 21.91
C ALA A 214 -4.95 7.64 21.04
N LEU A 215 -3.86 7.90 20.32
CA LEU A 215 -3.75 9.01 19.36
C LEU A 215 -4.78 8.86 18.23
N VAL A 216 -4.87 7.67 17.65
CA VAL A 216 -5.85 7.34 16.61
C VAL A 216 -7.28 7.53 17.16
N GLY A 217 -7.57 7.03 18.36
CA GLY A 217 -8.87 7.23 19.02
C GLY A 217 -9.17 8.71 19.31
N ALA A 218 -8.18 9.50 19.71
CA ALA A 218 -8.33 10.94 19.94
C ALA A 218 -8.56 11.71 18.63
N LEU A 219 -7.84 11.34 17.56
CA LEU A 219 -8.05 11.89 16.22
C LEU A 219 -9.46 11.57 15.72
N LEU A 220 -9.91 10.32 15.88
CA LEU A 220 -11.28 9.94 15.54
C LEU A 220 -12.31 10.76 16.29
N TRP A 221 -12.15 10.89 17.60
CA TRP A 221 -13.07 11.64 18.44
C TRP A 221 -13.08 13.13 18.11
N GLY A 222 -11.94 13.70 17.75
CA GLY A 222 -11.83 15.09 17.31
C GLY A 222 -12.48 15.31 15.95
N LEU A 223 -12.19 14.44 14.98
CA LEU A 223 -12.69 14.55 13.61
C LEU A 223 -14.17 14.20 13.49
N SER A 224 -14.69 13.30 14.34
CA SER A 224 -16.12 12.93 14.36
C SER A 224 -17.05 14.07 14.80
N ARG A 225 -16.49 15.18 15.30
CA ARG A 225 -17.25 16.39 15.69
C ARG A 225 -17.38 17.41 14.56
N LEU A 226 -16.64 17.22 13.47
CA LEU A 226 -16.65 18.11 12.32
C LEU A 226 -17.74 17.68 11.35
N ASP A 227 -18.38 18.66 10.70
CA ASP A 227 -19.27 18.41 9.58
C ASP A 227 -18.46 17.99 8.33
N GLY A 228 -19.08 17.35 7.33
CA GLY A 228 -18.41 16.75 6.17
C GLY A 228 -17.49 17.69 5.40
N ASP A 229 -17.95 18.93 5.14
CA ASP A 229 -17.15 19.95 4.46
C ASP A 229 -15.99 20.49 5.31
N GLN A 230 -16.20 20.59 6.62
CA GLN A 230 -15.15 20.97 7.58
C GLN A 230 -14.10 19.86 7.68
N LEU A 231 -14.53 18.60 7.77
CA LEU A 231 -13.64 17.43 7.83
C LEU A 231 -12.76 17.38 6.58
N ARG A 232 -13.34 17.58 5.39
CA ARG A 232 -12.58 17.66 4.14
C ARG A 232 -11.56 18.79 4.15
N THR A 233 -12.00 20.00 4.52
CA THR A 233 -11.14 21.20 4.50
C THR A 233 -10.00 21.09 5.51
N VAL A 234 -10.29 20.72 6.75
CA VAL A 234 -9.31 20.53 7.82
C VAL A 234 -8.33 19.42 7.43
N SER A 235 -8.83 18.28 6.95
CA SER A 235 -7.98 17.16 6.54
C SER A 235 -7.01 17.53 5.40
N LEU A 236 -7.51 18.20 4.35
CA LEU A 236 -6.70 18.65 3.22
C LEU A 236 -5.65 19.69 3.64
N LEU A 237 -6.06 20.70 4.42
CA LEU A 237 -5.16 21.75 4.86
C LEU A 237 -4.07 21.18 5.77
N THR A 238 -4.46 20.40 6.78
CA THR A 238 -3.52 19.82 7.75
C THR A 238 -2.52 18.89 7.07
N ALA A 239 -2.95 17.99 6.17
CA ALA A 239 -2.04 17.09 5.48
C ALA A 239 -1.03 17.82 4.59
N ASN A 240 -1.50 18.77 3.75
CA ASN A 240 -0.64 19.53 2.85
C ASN A 240 0.30 20.47 3.60
N LEU A 241 -0.19 21.15 4.64
CA LEU A 241 0.62 22.03 5.48
C LEU A 241 1.68 21.23 6.24
N MET A 242 1.33 20.07 6.80
CA MET A 242 2.27 19.20 7.50
C MET A 242 3.36 18.69 6.57
N LEU A 243 2.99 18.24 5.36
CA LEU A 243 3.95 17.79 4.36
C LEU A 243 4.93 18.90 3.94
N PHE A 244 4.40 20.08 3.61
CA PHE A 244 5.24 21.19 3.18
C PHE A 244 6.11 21.71 4.34
N ALA A 245 5.57 21.74 5.55
CA ALA A 245 6.34 22.06 6.75
C ALA A 245 7.51 21.08 6.96
N PHE A 246 7.33 19.78 6.72
CA PHE A 246 8.43 18.81 6.78
C PHE A 246 9.55 19.13 5.78
N ILE A 247 9.20 19.49 4.55
CA ILE A 247 10.18 19.91 3.53
C ILE A 247 10.96 21.14 4.00
N ILE A 248 10.25 22.17 4.49
CA ILE A 248 10.87 23.40 5.00
C ILE A 248 11.78 23.08 6.19
N VAL A 249 11.36 22.21 7.10
CA VAL A 249 12.16 21.79 8.25
C VAL A 249 13.46 21.09 7.80
N PHE A 250 13.44 20.26 6.76
CA PHE A 250 14.67 19.65 6.22
C PHE A 250 15.61 20.69 5.63
N ILE A 251 15.08 21.63 4.86
CA ILE A 251 15.85 22.71 4.25
C ILE A 251 16.46 23.60 5.34
N VAL A 252 15.67 24.09 6.29
CA VAL A 252 16.13 24.92 7.41
C VAL A 252 17.20 24.19 8.21
N ARG A 253 17.00 22.90 8.49
CA ARG A 253 18.00 22.12 9.23
C ARG A 253 19.31 21.95 8.46
N ALA A 254 19.24 21.71 7.15
CA ALA A 254 20.41 21.63 6.28
C ALA A 254 21.13 22.98 6.18
N LEU A 255 20.39 24.10 6.11
CA LEU A 255 20.94 25.46 6.15
C LEU A 255 21.68 25.73 7.47
N ILE A 256 21.09 25.39 8.62
CA ILE A 256 21.74 25.52 9.94
C ILE A 256 23.04 24.70 10.00
N LYS A 257 23.07 23.53 9.33
CA LYS A 257 24.25 22.68 9.20
C LYS A 257 25.22 23.09 8.08
N LYS A 258 24.96 24.21 7.41
CA LYS A 258 25.76 24.76 6.29
C LYS A 258 25.94 23.75 5.15
N ILE A 259 24.91 22.95 4.87
CA ILE A 259 24.89 22.00 3.75
C ILE A 259 24.41 22.72 2.48
N ASN A 260 25.05 22.44 1.34
CA ASN A 260 24.55 22.85 0.03
C ASN A 260 23.27 22.08 -0.32
N VAL A 261 22.12 22.72 -0.10
CA VAL A 261 20.79 22.11 -0.26
C VAL A 261 20.55 21.66 -1.71
N TYR A 262 20.94 22.48 -2.69
CA TYR A 262 20.71 22.17 -4.10
C TYR A 262 21.53 20.95 -4.55
N GLU A 263 22.82 20.92 -4.21
CA GLU A 263 23.68 19.80 -4.56
C GLU A 263 23.24 18.50 -3.88
N ALA A 264 22.85 18.56 -2.60
CA ALA A 264 22.26 17.43 -1.89
C ALA A 264 20.98 16.94 -2.58
N PHE A 265 20.10 17.85 -3.01
CA PHE A 265 18.89 17.50 -3.74
C PHE A 265 19.22 16.77 -5.06
N ILE A 266 20.16 17.30 -5.86
CA ILE A 266 20.56 16.69 -7.13
C ILE A 266 21.19 15.31 -6.93
N GLU A 267 22.02 15.13 -5.90
CA GLU A 267 22.59 13.84 -5.55
C GLU A 267 21.49 12.80 -5.25
N GLY A 268 20.54 13.16 -4.37
CA GLY A 268 19.40 12.28 -4.06
C GLY A 268 18.49 12.04 -5.27
N GLY A 269 18.31 13.04 -6.13
CA GLY A 269 17.53 12.90 -7.37
C GLY A 269 18.13 11.88 -8.34
N LYS A 270 19.46 11.86 -8.48
CA LYS A 270 20.17 10.87 -9.32
C LYS A 270 19.98 9.44 -8.78
N GLU A 271 20.00 9.26 -7.47
CA GLU A 271 19.71 7.95 -6.84
C GLU A 271 18.30 7.49 -7.19
N GLY A 272 17.30 8.38 -7.09
CA GLY A 272 15.92 8.06 -7.41
C GLY A 272 15.70 7.68 -8.86
N PHE A 273 16.38 8.35 -9.79
CA PHE A 273 16.35 7.98 -11.19
C PHE A 273 16.89 6.56 -11.44
N GLY A 274 18.01 6.19 -10.81
CA GLY A 274 18.58 4.85 -10.92
C GLY A 274 17.67 3.76 -10.35
N VAL A 275 16.98 4.04 -9.24
CA VAL A 275 15.99 3.14 -8.65
C VAL A 275 14.81 2.94 -9.60
N ALA A 276 14.32 4.00 -10.24
CA ALA A 276 13.20 3.93 -11.17
C ALA A 276 13.48 2.98 -12.35
N ILE A 277 14.68 3.06 -12.96
CA ILE A 277 15.08 2.18 -14.06
C ILE A 277 15.07 0.71 -13.65
N LYS A 278 15.57 0.38 -12.45
CA LYS A 278 15.62 -1.00 -11.93
C LYS A 278 14.22 -1.60 -11.75
N ILE A 279 13.22 -0.77 -11.52
CA ILE A 279 11.86 -1.15 -11.16
C ILE A 279 10.99 -1.48 -12.38
N ILE A 280 11.25 -0.84 -13.53
CA ILE A 280 10.45 -0.95 -14.75
C ILE A 280 10.10 -2.41 -15.12
N PRO A 281 11.07 -3.35 -15.16
CA PRO A 281 10.77 -4.72 -15.60
C PRO A 281 9.81 -5.44 -14.65
N TYR A 282 9.93 -5.20 -13.35
CA TYR A 282 9.07 -5.81 -12.34
C TYR A 282 7.64 -5.30 -12.43
N LEU A 283 7.46 -4.00 -12.69
CA LEU A 283 6.14 -3.39 -12.87
C LEU A 283 5.42 -3.91 -14.11
N ILE A 284 6.13 -3.98 -15.24
CA ILE A 284 5.56 -4.50 -16.48
C ILE A 284 5.15 -5.96 -16.28
N ALA A 285 6.02 -6.80 -15.70
CA ALA A 285 5.75 -8.22 -15.52
C ALA A 285 4.48 -8.49 -14.68
N ILE A 286 4.31 -7.77 -13.55
CA ILE A 286 3.14 -7.97 -12.68
C ILE A 286 1.86 -7.42 -13.31
N LEU A 287 1.91 -6.24 -13.94
CA LEU A 287 0.74 -5.60 -14.55
C LEU A 287 0.24 -6.36 -15.77
N VAL A 288 1.14 -6.90 -16.60
CA VAL A 288 0.75 -7.77 -17.72
C VAL A 288 0.06 -9.04 -17.23
N GLY A 289 0.59 -9.69 -16.18
CA GLY A 289 -0.05 -10.87 -15.60
C GLY A 289 -1.46 -10.57 -15.10
N ILE A 290 -1.65 -9.45 -14.41
CA ILE A 290 -2.96 -8.98 -13.95
C ILE A 290 -3.89 -8.67 -15.14
N GLY A 291 -3.39 -7.99 -16.16
CA GLY A 291 -4.17 -7.63 -17.35
C GLY A 291 -4.72 -8.85 -18.08
N VAL A 292 -3.90 -9.89 -18.24
CA VAL A 292 -4.29 -11.17 -18.85
C VAL A 292 -5.30 -11.91 -17.97
N PHE A 293 -5.08 -11.94 -16.65
CA PHE A 293 -6.02 -12.55 -15.70
C PHE A 293 -7.40 -11.86 -15.75
N ARG A 294 -7.42 -10.52 -15.79
CA ARG A 294 -8.66 -9.74 -15.90
C ARG A 294 -9.35 -9.96 -17.25
N ALA A 295 -8.64 -9.80 -18.36
CA ALA A 295 -9.22 -9.92 -19.70
C ALA A 295 -9.77 -11.33 -19.99
N SER A 296 -9.24 -12.37 -19.33
CA SER A 296 -9.78 -13.72 -19.45
C SER A 296 -11.20 -13.87 -18.87
N GLY A 297 -11.64 -12.99 -17.96
CA GLY A 297 -12.86 -13.16 -17.16
C GLY A 297 -12.66 -14.06 -15.94
N ALA A 298 -11.43 -14.49 -15.63
CA ALA A 298 -11.15 -15.33 -14.46
C ALA A 298 -11.54 -14.65 -13.13
N MET A 299 -11.46 -13.32 -13.07
CA MET A 299 -11.89 -12.54 -11.91
C MET A 299 -13.41 -12.66 -11.71
N ASP A 300 -14.19 -12.59 -12.79
CA ASP A 300 -15.66 -12.64 -12.72
C ASP A 300 -16.12 -14.02 -12.24
N PHE A 301 -15.57 -15.10 -12.83
CA PHE A 301 -15.83 -16.47 -12.37
C PHE A 301 -15.48 -16.69 -10.89
N LEU A 302 -14.39 -16.09 -10.41
CA LEU A 302 -13.99 -16.17 -9.00
C LEU A 302 -15.02 -15.47 -8.10
N ILE A 303 -15.45 -14.28 -8.48
CA ILE A 303 -16.43 -13.49 -7.73
C ILE A 303 -17.78 -14.19 -7.71
N ASP A 304 -18.26 -14.68 -8.85
CA ASP A 304 -19.51 -15.44 -8.95
C ASP A 304 -19.46 -16.71 -8.11
N GLY A 305 -18.32 -17.41 -8.10
CA GLY A 305 -18.11 -18.57 -7.25
C GLY A 305 -18.20 -18.23 -5.75
N ILE A 306 -17.57 -17.13 -5.32
CA ILE A 306 -17.69 -16.64 -3.94
C ILE A 306 -19.15 -16.29 -3.63
N ALA A 307 -19.82 -15.54 -4.52
CA ALA A 307 -21.20 -15.13 -4.34
C ALA A 307 -22.14 -16.33 -4.17
N TRP A 308 -21.96 -17.36 -5.01
CA TRP A 308 -22.71 -18.59 -4.94
C TRP A 308 -22.53 -19.30 -3.60
N VAL A 309 -21.28 -19.50 -3.14
CA VAL A 309 -21.00 -20.16 -1.85
C VAL A 309 -21.63 -19.39 -0.69
N ILE A 310 -21.48 -18.07 -0.66
CA ILE A 310 -22.00 -17.22 0.41
C ILE A 310 -23.53 -17.22 0.42
N ALA A 311 -24.17 -17.20 -0.76
CA ALA A 311 -25.62 -17.33 -0.89
C ALA A 311 -26.11 -18.68 -0.36
N GLN A 312 -25.38 -19.79 -0.59
CA GLN A 312 -25.74 -21.10 -0.02
C GLN A 312 -25.64 -21.12 1.52
N LEU A 313 -24.81 -20.27 2.12
CA LEU A 313 -24.69 -20.13 3.57
C LEU A 313 -25.76 -19.20 4.17
N GLY A 314 -26.64 -18.61 3.36
CA GLY A 314 -27.67 -17.66 3.80
C GLY A 314 -27.12 -16.33 4.33
N ILE A 315 -25.87 -16.00 3.97
CA ILE A 315 -25.21 -14.75 4.36
C ILE A 315 -25.54 -13.68 3.32
N ASP A 316 -25.69 -12.43 3.77
CA ASP A 316 -25.90 -11.26 2.91
C ASP A 316 -24.77 -11.13 1.87
N THR A 317 -25.13 -11.02 0.59
CA THR A 317 -24.19 -10.96 -0.54
C THR A 317 -23.94 -9.55 -1.06
N ARG A 318 -24.48 -8.48 -0.46
CA ARG A 318 -24.30 -7.09 -0.92
C ARG A 318 -22.82 -6.66 -1.01
N PHE A 319 -21.93 -7.32 -0.28
CA PHE A 319 -20.49 -7.04 -0.35
C PHE A 319 -19.81 -7.57 -1.62
N VAL A 320 -20.46 -8.50 -2.33
CA VAL A 320 -19.90 -9.16 -3.52
C VAL A 320 -19.57 -8.14 -4.62
N ASP A 321 -20.44 -7.14 -4.80
CA ASP A 321 -20.26 -6.09 -5.80
C ASP A 321 -19.00 -5.23 -5.56
N ALA A 322 -18.46 -5.21 -4.33
CA ALA A 322 -17.21 -4.52 -3.99
C ALA A 322 -15.97 -5.43 -4.02
N LEU A 323 -16.13 -6.76 -4.09
CA LEU A 323 -15.03 -7.72 -4.11
C LEU A 323 -13.99 -7.52 -5.21
N PRO A 324 -14.32 -7.05 -6.44
CA PRO A 324 -13.29 -6.80 -7.43
C PRO A 324 -12.21 -5.84 -6.91
N THR A 325 -12.59 -4.85 -6.10
CA THR A 325 -11.63 -3.93 -5.46
C THR A 325 -10.77 -4.65 -4.43
N ALA A 326 -11.36 -5.47 -3.55
CA ALA A 326 -10.63 -6.24 -2.55
C ALA A 326 -9.61 -7.21 -3.16
N LEU A 327 -10.00 -7.93 -4.21
CA LEU A 327 -9.13 -8.92 -4.88
C LEU A 327 -8.00 -8.26 -5.65
N MET A 328 -8.28 -7.09 -6.24
CA MET A 328 -7.27 -6.34 -6.97
C MET A 328 -6.29 -5.62 -6.04
N LYS A 329 -6.69 -5.25 -4.83
CA LYS A 329 -5.89 -4.39 -3.94
C LYS A 329 -4.53 -4.99 -3.55
N PRO A 330 -4.39 -6.28 -3.18
CA PRO A 330 -3.08 -6.90 -2.96
C PRO A 330 -2.19 -6.91 -4.21
N LEU A 331 -2.79 -6.91 -5.40
CA LEU A 331 -2.12 -7.05 -6.69
C LEU A 331 -1.67 -5.71 -7.27
N SER A 332 -2.56 -4.72 -7.27
CA SER A 332 -2.36 -3.42 -7.90
C SER A 332 -3.26 -2.35 -7.29
N GLY A 333 -2.66 -1.28 -6.78
CA GLY A 333 -3.37 -0.21 -6.09
C GLY A 333 -4.09 0.72 -7.07
N SER A 334 -3.49 0.93 -8.25
CA SER A 334 -4.11 1.64 -9.36
C SER A 334 -5.20 0.79 -10.02
N GLY A 335 -4.99 -0.52 -10.16
CA GLY A 335 -6.01 -1.46 -10.63
C GLY A 335 -7.23 -1.47 -9.72
N ALA A 336 -7.01 -1.60 -8.41
CA ALA A 336 -8.08 -1.60 -7.41
C ALA A 336 -8.84 -0.27 -7.37
N ARG A 337 -8.13 0.85 -7.55
CA ARG A 337 -8.75 2.18 -7.69
C ARG A 337 -9.65 2.26 -8.93
N GLY A 338 -9.24 1.66 -10.04
CA GLY A 338 -10.08 1.50 -11.23
C GLY A 338 -11.37 0.74 -10.90
N MET A 339 -11.25 -0.43 -10.26
CA MET A 339 -12.42 -1.24 -9.86
C MET A 339 -13.33 -0.49 -8.88
N MET A 340 -12.76 0.30 -7.97
CA MET A 340 -13.51 1.14 -7.03
C MET A 340 -14.33 2.20 -7.78
N ILE A 341 -13.74 2.87 -8.77
CA ILE A 341 -14.42 3.85 -9.61
C ILE A 341 -15.51 3.18 -10.45
N ASP A 342 -15.23 2.02 -11.04
CA ASP A 342 -16.20 1.24 -11.81
C ASP A 342 -17.41 0.86 -10.95
N THR A 343 -17.17 0.42 -9.70
CA THR A 343 -18.22 0.11 -8.72
C THR A 343 -19.08 1.34 -8.42
N MET A 344 -18.46 2.50 -8.18
CA MET A 344 -19.21 3.74 -7.93
C MET A 344 -19.98 4.23 -9.15
N ASN A 345 -19.47 4.03 -10.36
CA ASN A 345 -20.18 4.35 -11.60
C ASN A 345 -21.39 3.42 -11.81
N ALA A 346 -21.23 2.13 -11.51
CA ALA A 346 -22.27 1.12 -11.70
C ALA A 346 -23.43 1.24 -10.68
N PHE A 347 -23.09 1.43 -9.40
CA PHE A 347 -24.07 1.38 -8.30
C PHE A 347 -24.35 2.75 -7.66
N GLY A 348 -23.53 3.76 -7.96
CA GLY A 348 -23.56 5.08 -7.32
C GLY A 348 -22.57 5.20 -6.16
N ALA A 349 -21.99 6.40 -5.98
CA ALA A 349 -20.98 6.65 -4.95
C ALA A 349 -21.48 6.44 -3.51
N ASP A 350 -22.77 6.71 -3.26
CA ASP A 350 -23.41 6.52 -1.95
C ASP A 350 -24.15 5.18 -1.80
N SER A 351 -23.96 4.25 -2.74
CA SER A 351 -24.43 2.87 -2.56
C SER A 351 -23.57 2.13 -1.52
N PHE A 352 -24.11 1.05 -0.97
CA PHE A 352 -23.35 0.15 -0.11
C PHE A 352 -22.09 -0.36 -0.80
N ALA A 353 -22.22 -0.86 -2.04
CA ALA A 353 -21.11 -1.35 -2.84
C ALA A 353 -20.06 -0.25 -3.10
N GLY A 354 -20.50 0.96 -3.48
CA GLY A 354 -19.61 2.11 -3.72
C GLY A 354 -18.83 2.52 -2.47
N ARG A 355 -19.48 2.60 -1.31
CA ARG A 355 -18.81 2.88 -0.03
C ARG A 355 -17.88 1.75 0.38
N LEU A 356 -18.30 0.50 0.26
CA LEU A 356 -17.48 -0.65 0.64
C LEU A 356 -16.24 -0.78 -0.25
N ALA A 357 -16.36 -0.54 -1.55
CA ALA A 357 -15.22 -0.50 -2.46
C ALA A 357 -14.23 0.61 -2.06
N CYS A 358 -14.72 1.78 -1.63
CA CYS A 358 -13.89 2.84 -1.06
C CYS A 358 -13.16 2.38 0.22
N ILE A 359 -13.86 1.66 1.12
CA ILE A 359 -13.25 1.11 2.33
C ILE A 359 -12.14 0.13 1.98
N MET A 360 -12.43 -0.83 1.09
CA MET A 360 -11.47 -1.84 0.63
C MET A 360 -10.23 -1.19 0.00
N GLN A 361 -10.42 -0.20 -0.89
CA GLN A 361 -9.34 0.54 -1.53
C GLN A 361 -8.42 1.23 -0.51
N GLY A 362 -8.99 1.76 0.57
CA GLY A 362 -8.26 2.46 1.63
C GLY A 362 -7.73 1.57 2.75
N SER A 363 -8.14 0.29 2.82
CA SER A 363 -7.91 -0.58 3.99
C SER A 363 -6.51 -1.20 4.11
N THR A 364 -5.81 -1.34 3.00
CA THR A 364 -4.55 -2.12 2.87
C THR A 364 -3.65 -1.45 1.83
N GLU A 365 -2.50 -2.05 1.57
CA GLU A 365 -1.59 -1.72 0.47
C GLU A 365 -1.34 -2.93 -0.43
N THR A 366 -0.55 -2.72 -1.47
CA THR A 366 -0.37 -3.70 -2.56
C THR A 366 0.68 -4.76 -2.25
N THR A 367 0.32 -5.85 -1.54
CA THR A 367 1.27 -6.89 -1.11
C THR A 367 2.21 -7.41 -2.21
N PHE A 368 1.68 -7.82 -3.37
CA PHE A 368 2.50 -8.39 -4.43
C PHE A 368 3.37 -7.35 -5.13
N TYR A 369 2.83 -6.14 -5.31
CA TYR A 369 3.57 -5.03 -5.87
C TYR A 369 4.70 -4.60 -4.94
N VAL A 370 4.43 -4.39 -3.64
CA VAL A 370 5.45 -4.07 -2.63
C VAL A 370 6.49 -5.18 -2.58
N LEU A 371 6.11 -6.45 -2.57
CA LEU A 371 7.06 -7.58 -2.65
C LEU A 371 7.94 -7.51 -3.90
N ALA A 372 7.34 -7.39 -5.09
CA ALA A 372 8.08 -7.36 -6.35
C ALA A 372 9.02 -6.14 -6.41
N LEU A 373 8.53 -4.97 -6.00
CA LEU A 373 9.24 -3.71 -6.05
C LEU A 373 10.37 -3.64 -5.02
N TYR A 374 10.05 -3.93 -3.76
CA TYR A 374 10.97 -3.74 -2.64
C TYR A 374 12.04 -4.82 -2.61
N PHE A 375 11.69 -6.08 -2.89
CA PHE A 375 12.70 -7.14 -3.00
C PHE A 375 13.43 -7.11 -4.35
N GLY A 376 12.75 -6.73 -5.43
CA GLY A 376 13.36 -6.58 -6.75
C GLY A 376 14.43 -5.48 -6.80
N SER A 377 14.22 -4.36 -6.11
CA SER A 377 15.19 -3.25 -6.08
C SER A 377 16.51 -3.61 -5.40
N VAL A 378 16.49 -4.56 -4.47
CA VAL A 378 17.66 -5.04 -3.70
C VAL A 378 18.10 -6.47 -4.04
N GLY A 379 17.49 -7.08 -5.05
CA GLY A 379 17.89 -8.39 -5.60
C GLY A 379 17.54 -9.61 -4.73
N ILE A 380 16.56 -9.53 -3.84
CA ILE A 380 16.12 -10.65 -3.02
C ILE A 380 15.29 -11.64 -3.86
N LYS A 381 15.59 -12.93 -3.75
CA LYS A 381 14.88 -14.03 -4.44
C LYS A 381 14.06 -14.89 -3.49
N ASN A 382 14.53 -15.07 -2.26
CA ASN A 382 13.86 -15.85 -1.23
C ASN A 382 13.10 -14.93 -0.26
N THR A 383 11.78 -14.87 -0.44
CA THR A 383 10.86 -14.00 0.32
C THR A 383 10.46 -14.57 1.69
N ARG A 384 10.84 -15.83 2.01
CA ARG A 384 10.50 -16.53 3.26
C ARG A 384 8.99 -16.42 3.58
N TYR A 385 8.64 -15.88 4.74
CA TYR A 385 7.27 -15.72 5.23
C TYR A 385 6.68 -14.33 4.97
N ALA A 386 7.34 -13.49 4.15
CA ALA A 386 6.84 -12.15 3.84
C ALA A 386 5.47 -12.18 3.16
N LEU A 387 5.30 -13.06 2.17
CA LEU A 387 4.04 -13.19 1.44
C LEU A 387 2.89 -13.70 2.33
N PRO A 388 2.99 -14.84 3.04
CA PRO A 388 1.88 -15.30 3.86
C PRO A 388 1.49 -14.31 4.97
N CYS A 389 2.46 -13.61 5.58
CA CYS A 389 2.15 -12.55 6.56
C CYS A 389 1.47 -11.34 5.90
N GLY A 390 1.93 -10.90 4.72
CA GLY A 390 1.30 -9.81 3.96
C GLY A 390 -0.14 -10.15 3.54
N LEU A 391 -0.36 -11.34 2.97
CA LEU A 391 -1.71 -11.79 2.59
C LEU A 391 -2.64 -11.98 3.78
N LEU A 392 -2.12 -12.35 4.96
CA LEU A 392 -2.92 -12.41 6.18
C LEU A 392 -3.34 -11.02 6.67
N ALA A 393 -2.45 -10.02 6.54
CA ALA A 393 -2.80 -8.63 6.79
C ALA A 393 -3.88 -8.14 5.80
N ASP A 394 -3.72 -8.44 4.51
CA ASP A 394 -4.69 -8.09 3.48
C ASP A 394 -6.07 -8.72 3.76
N LEU A 395 -6.08 -10.02 4.06
CA LEU A 395 -7.30 -10.75 4.38
C LEU A 395 -8.00 -10.17 5.62
N ALA A 396 -7.24 -9.86 6.67
CA ALA A 396 -7.79 -9.21 7.86
C ALA A 396 -8.37 -7.82 7.54
N GLY A 397 -7.69 -7.05 6.69
CA GLY A 397 -8.19 -5.76 6.19
C GLY A 397 -9.47 -5.88 5.39
N ILE A 398 -9.57 -6.86 4.48
CA ILE A 398 -10.77 -7.13 3.67
C ILE A 398 -11.94 -7.56 4.55
N ILE A 399 -11.71 -8.49 5.49
CA ILE A 399 -12.76 -8.94 6.42
C ILE A 399 -13.22 -7.76 7.30
N ALA A 400 -12.28 -6.98 7.85
CA ALA A 400 -12.61 -5.80 8.63
C ALA A 400 -13.41 -4.79 7.80
N ALA A 401 -13.00 -4.53 6.55
CA ALA A 401 -13.71 -3.64 5.64
C ALA A 401 -15.16 -4.08 5.40
N ILE A 402 -15.39 -5.38 5.16
CA ILE A 402 -16.74 -5.94 4.98
C ILE A 402 -17.58 -5.76 6.25
N LEU A 403 -17.07 -6.19 7.41
CA LEU A 403 -17.80 -6.11 8.68
C LEU A 403 -18.13 -4.67 9.08
N ILE A 404 -17.15 -3.76 8.93
CA ILE A 404 -17.32 -2.34 9.22
C ILE A 404 -18.25 -1.69 8.20
N GLY A 405 -18.17 -2.08 6.92
CA GLY A 405 -19.09 -1.63 5.89
C GLY A 405 -20.54 -1.94 6.24
N TYR A 406 -20.84 -3.18 6.64
CA TYR A 406 -22.17 -3.56 7.14
C TYR A 406 -22.56 -2.80 8.42
N MET A 407 -21.62 -2.58 9.33
CA MET A 407 -21.90 -1.86 10.58
C MET A 407 -22.27 -0.39 10.36
N PHE A 408 -21.68 0.28 9.37
CA PHE A 408 -21.90 1.71 9.11
C PHE A 408 -22.97 1.98 8.05
N PHE A 409 -23.14 1.08 7.07
CA PHE A 409 -23.94 1.34 5.86
C PHE A 409 -24.88 0.19 5.49
N GLY A 410 -24.90 -0.90 6.28
CA GLY A 410 -25.64 -2.13 6.02
C GLY A 410 -27.10 -2.11 6.44
#